data_AF-A0AAN6N3N2-F1
#
_entry.id   AF-A0AAN6N3N2-F1
#
_cell.length_a   1.000
_cell.length_b   1.000
_cell.length_c   1.000
_cell.angle_alpha   90.00
_cell.angle_beta   90.00
_cell.angle_gamma   90.00
#
_symmetry.space_group_name_H-M   'P 1'
#
loop_
_entity.id
_entity.type
_entity.pdbx_description
1 polymer ?
#
loop_
_entity_poly.entity_id
_entity_poly.type
_entity_poly.pdbx_seq_one_letter_code
_entity_poly.pdbx_strand_id
1 'polypeptide(L)'
;MISNRFTTDKGIHLPAVMSHSDHLESKRQRAHALFQHHEANPIPDRPAVGNETEYNRERAWQAWNAFFLDTMEINPAEVWFNLCNDLEEAKSYCRTFLQSYVENSEELCPCLGLEEYEWKRTVTSAVSVLNVWRSLIGMADSIILLERRRQDPKNKSLWTLKYVDPKPNGKGPVHKITMWIYEELPDITGLTREQQFDKMEVIASDIVLMLSTLWTCVKDIPYEPRERTLSPSSTELAAGG
;
A
#
# COMPACT_ATOMS: atom_id res chain seq x y z
N MET A 1 -66.64 1.38 -60.05
CA MET A 1 -65.51 1.93 -59.26
C MET A 1 -65.71 1.47 -57.82
N ILE A 2 -64.99 0.43 -57.39
CA ILE A 2 -63.75 0.51 -56.57
C ILE A 2 -64.09 1.09 -55.18
N SER A 3 -64.25 0.24 -54.14
CA SER A 3 -63.22 -0.05 -53.10
C SER A 3 -63.08 1.14 -52.12
N ASN A 4 -63.00 1.03 -50.79
CA ASN A 4 -62.50 -0.02 -49.92
C ASN A 4 -62.73 0.40 -48.45
N ARG A 5 -62.91 -0.59 -47.56
CA ARG A 5 -62.20 -0.81 -46.28
C ARG A 5 -62.20 0.26 -45.17
N PHE A 6 -62.82 -0.04 -44.02
CA PHE A 6 -62.27 -0.73 -42.82
C PHE A 6 -61.68 0.23 -41.78
N THR A 7 -62.33 0.21 -40.62
CA THR A 7 -61.81 0.32 -39.23
C THR A 7 -60.35 0.73 -39.00
N THR A 8 -60.14 1.67 -38.08
CA THR A 8 -59.48 1.38 -36.79
C THR A 8 -59.49 2.62 -35.90
N ASP A 9 -60.33 2.60 -34.87
CA ASP A 9 -60.22 3.46 -33.70
C ASP A 9 -58.94 3.05 -32.95
N LYS A 10 -57.84 3.75 -33.20
CA LYS A 10 -56.61 3.61 -32.43
C LYS A 10 -56.69 4.59 -31.27
N GLY A 11 -57.20 4.11 -30.14
CA GLY A 11 -57.01 4.74 -28.85
C GLY A 11 -55.51 4.94 -28.61
N ILE A 12 -55.05 6.18 -28.75
CA ILE A 12 -53.71 6.58 -28.36
C ILE A 12 -53.72 6.62 -26.82
N HIS A 13 -53.17 5.57 -26.21
CA HIS A 13 -52.80 5.62 -24.80
C HIS A 13 -51.69 6.67 -24.63
N LEU A 14 -52.08 7.87 -24.21
CA LEU A 14 -51.15 8.84 -23.64
C LEU A 14 -50.50 8.21 -22.41
N PRO A 15 -49.16 8.19 -22.28
CA PRO A 15 -48.50 7.70 -21.08
C PRO A 15 -48.93 8.59 -19.91
N ALA A 16 -49.43 7.97 -18.85
CA ALA A 16 -49.87 8.66 -17.65
C ALA A 16 -48.72 9.54 -17.12
N VAL A 17 -48.94 10.85 -17.09
CA VAL A 17 -48.03 11.79 -16.43
C VAL A 17 -48.07 11.45 -14.95
N MET A 18 -46.99 10.85 -14.42
CA MET A 18 -46.86 10.53 -13.00
C MET A 18 -47.20 11.77 -12.17
N SER A 19 -48.09 11.61 -11.18
CA SER A 19 -48.45 12.74 -10.33
C SER A 19 -47.24 13.17 -9.50
N HIS A 20 -47.24 14.43 -9.05
CA HIS A 20 -46.19 14.94 -8.16
C HIS A 20 -46.03 14.07 -6.89
N SER A 21 -47.13 13.47 -6.42
CA SER A 21 -47.14 12.52 -5.29
C SER A 21 -46.39 11.23 -5.63
N ASP A 22 -46.65 10.65 -6.81
CA ASP A 22 -46.00 9.41 -7.26
C ASP A 22 -44.49 9.62 -7.47
N HIS A 23 -44.11 10.81 -7.91
CA HIS A 23 -42.70 11.19 -8.05
C HIS A 23 -41.99 11.34 -6.69
N LEU A 24 -42.68 11.85 -5.67
CA LEU A 24 -42.18 11.94 -4.29
C LEU A 24 -42.06 10.57 -3.63
N GLU A 25 -43.05 9.70 -3.81
CA GLU A 25 -43.04 8.30 -3.36
C GLU A 25 -41.87 7.52 -3.98
N SER A 26 -41.71 7.64 -5.30
CA SER A 26 -40.58 7.04 -6.05
C SER A 26 -39.22 7.56 -5.56
N LYS A 27 -39.11 8.85 -5.23
CA LYS A 27 -37.89 9.41 -4.62
C LYS A 27 -37.61 8.83 -3.24
N ARG A 28 -38.64 8.67 -2.39
CA ARG A 28 -38.51 8.08 -1.04
C ARG A 28 -38.08 6.61 -1.11
N GLN A 29 -38.70 5.83 -1.99
CA GLN A 29 -38.33 4.43 -2.21
C GLN A 29 -36.88 4.29 -2.69
N ARG A 30 -36.46 5.13 -3.66
CA ARG A 30 -35.05 5.16 -4.10
C ARG A 30 -34.11 5.54 -2.96
N ALA A 31 -34.45 6.54 -2.15
CA ALA A 31 -33.65 6.93 -1.00
C ALA A 31 -33.55 5.81 0.06
N HIS A 32 -34.63 5.10 0.33
CA HIS A 32 -34.62 3.95 1.26
C HIS A 32 -33.79 2.79 0.71
N ALA A 33 -33.90 2.47 -0.57
CA ALA A 33 -33.10 1.44 -1.21
C ALA A 33 -31.60 1.79 -1.18
N LEU A 34 -31.25 3.06 -1.44
CA LEU A 34 -29.87 3.55 -1.31
C LEU A 34 -29.38 3.47 0.14
N PHE A 35 -30.20 3.86 1.11
CA PHE A 35 -29.85 3.75 2.53
C PHE A 35 -29.56 2.29 2.93
N GLN A 36 -30.45 1.37 2.59
CA GLN A 36 -30.26 -0.07 2.85
C GLN A 36 -29.00 -0.61 2.16
N HIS A 37 -28.74 -0.15 0.93
CA HIS A 37 -27.51 -0.52 0.22
C HIS A 37 -26.25 -0.02 0.94
N HIS A 38 -26.24 1.22 1.44
CA HIS A 38 -25.11 1.77 2.19
C HIS A 38 -24.97 1.17 3.59
N GLU A 39 -26.07 0.78 4.22
CA GLU A 39 -26.05 0.05 5.49
C GLU A 39 -25.43 -1.34 5.32
N ALA A 40 -25.77 -2.04 4.23
CA ALA A 40 -25.18 -3.34 3.88
C ALA A 40 -23.73 -3.24 3.36
N ASN A 41 -23.33 -2.08 2.83
CA ASN A 41 -21.99 -1.81 2.29
C ASN A 41 -21.35 -0.63 3.03
N PRO A 42 -20.91 -0.84 4.29
CA PRO A 42 -20.31 0.23 5.08
C PRO A 42 -19.03 0.74 4.42
N ILE A 43 -18.75 2.03 4.62
CA ILE A 43 -17.50 2.63 4.16
C ILE A 43 -16.34 1.94 4.89
N PRO A 44 -15.36 1.38 4.17
CA PRO A 44 -14.19 0.76 4.79
C PRO A 44 -13.44 1.77 5.67
N ASP A 45 -12.96 1.33 6.83
CA ASP A 45 -12.23 2.21 7.76
C ASP A 45 -10.90 2.72 7.18
N ARG A 46 -10.35 2.03 6.17
CA ARG A 46 -9.08 2.36 5.51
C ARG A 46 -9.28 2.48 3.99
N PRO A 47 -8.73 3.52 3.35
CA PRO A 47 -8.75 3.62 1.89
C PRO A 47 -7.93 2.49 1.27
N ALA A 48 -8.43 1.93 0.16
CA ALA A 48 -7.67 1.00 -0.66
C ALA A 48 -6.39 1.69 -1.18
N VAL A 49 -5.27 0.98 -1.12
CA VAL A 49 -3.98 1.42 -1.65
C VAL A 49 -3.47 0.42 -2.67
N GLY A 50 -2.57 0.83 -3.55
CA GLY A 50 -1.98 -0.08 -4.52
C GLY A 50 -1.14 -1.17 -3.84
N ASN A 51 -1.04 -2.34 -4.48
CA ASN A 51 -0.37 -3.53 -3.94
C ASN A 51 1.06 -3.26 -3.46
N GLU A 52 1.84 -2.45 -4.19
CA GLU A 52 3.20 -2.09 -3.80
C GLU A 52 3.23 -1.26 -2.51
N THR A 53 2.29 -0.32 -2.37
CA THR A 53 2.17 0.48 -1.15
C THR A 53 1.74 -0.37 0.04
N GLU A 54 0.86 -1.35 -0.18
CA GLU A 54 0.45 -2.31 0.85
C GLU A 54 1.61 -3.22 1.27
N TYR A 55 2.35 -3.76 0.31
CA TYR A 55 3.54 -4.57 0.56
C TYR A 55 4.60 -3.80 1.38
N ASN A 56 4.91 -2.56 0.99
CA ASN A 56 5.88 -1.73 1.72
C ASN A 56 5.41 -1.40 3.14
N ARG A 57 4.11 -1.19 3.34
CA ARG A 57 3.52 -0.99 4.67
C ARG A 57 3.63 -2.23 5.54
N GLU A 58 3.31 -3.39 5.00
CA GLU A 58 3.39 -4.66 5.72
C GLU A 58 4.83 -4.99 6.09
N ARG A 59 5.78 -4.82 5.15
CA ARG A 59 7.21 -5.01 5.40
C ARG A 59 7.72 -4.10 6.52
N ALA A 60 7.38 -2.81 6.48
CA ALA A 60 7.75 -1.86 7.54
C ALA A 60 7.14 -2.27 8.89
N TRP A 61 5.88 -2.71 8.89
CA TRP A 61 5.18 -3.15 10.09
C TRP A 61 5.78 -4.41 10.72
N GLN A 62 6.17 -5.38 9.90
CA GLN A 62 6.85 -6.59 10.36
C GLN A 62 8.20 -6.26 10.97
N ALA A 63 8.99 -5.39 10.32
CA ALA A 63 10.27 -4.92 10.88
C ALA A 63 10.09 -4.21 12.23
N TRP A 64 9.05 -3.38 12.36
CA TRP A 64 8.70 -2.72 13.62
C TRP A 64 8.39 -3.74 14.73
N ASN A 65 7.52 -4.70 14.45
CA ASN A 65 7.14 -5.69 15.45
C ASN A 65 8.32 -6.58 15.84
N ALA A 66 9.11 -7.05 14.87
CA ALA A 66 10.30 -7.87 15.14
C ALA A 66 11.31 -7.13 16.01
N PHE A 67 11.58 -5.86 15.71
CA PHE A 67 12.50 -5.06 16.54
C PHE A 67 12.01 -4.94 17.99
N PHE A 68 10.74 -4.60 18.20
CA PHE A 68 10.25 -4.39 19.57
C PHE A 68 10.03 -5.69 20.34
N LEU A 69 9.52 -6.74 19.69
CA LEU A 69 9.26 -8.03 20.34
C LEU A 69 10.54 -8.83 20.55
N ASP A 70 11.38 -8.95 19.51
CA ASP A 70 12.50 -9.89 19.52
C ASP A 70 13.80 -9.24 20.03
N THR A 71 13.96 -7.92 19.87
CA THR A 71 15.20 -7.22 20.29
C THR A 71 15.02 -6.44 21.59
N MET A 72 13.93 -5.68 21.70
CA MET A 72 13.70 -4.80 22.86
C MET A 72 12.84 -5.44 23.95
N GLU A 73 12.18 -6.57 23.68
CA GLU A 73 11.25 -7.26 24.58
C GLU A 73 10.11 -6.35 25.12
N ILE A 74 9.64 -5.41 24.30
CA ILE A 74 8.59 -4.43 24.64
C ILE A 74 7.37 -4.62 23.73
N ASN A 75 6.17 -4.36 24.27
CA ASN A 75 4.95 -4.36 23.48
C ASN A 75 4.97 -3.22 22.43
N PRO A 76 4.97 -3.53 21.12
CA PRO A 76 5.02 -2.51 20.08
C PRO A 76 3.80 -1.56 20.11
N ALA A 77 2.64 -2.05 20.57
CA ALA A 77 1.42 -1.24 20.66
C ALA A 77 1.52 -0.15 21.73
N GLU A 78 2.22 -0.43 22.82
CA GLU A 78 2.38 0.51 23.93
C GLU A 78 3.20 1.72 23.52
N VAL A 79 4.22 1.54 22.66
CA VAL A 79 4.99 2.65 22.08
C VAL A 79 4.07 3.62 21.34
N TRP A 80 3.11 3.13 20.55
CA TRP A 80 2.16 3.99 19.84
C TRP A 80 1.19 4.73 20.77
N PHE A 81 0.69 4.06 21.81
CA PHE A 81 -0.17 4.72 22.81
C PHE A 81 0.59 5.79 23.58
N ASN A 82 1.82 5.51 23.97
CA ASN A 82 2.69 6.46 24.67
C ASN A 82 3.09 7.62 23.77
N LEU A 83 3.24 7.37 22.47
CA LEU A 83 3.46 8.41 21.47
C LEU A 83 2.24 9.34 21.32
N CYS A 84 1.02 8.79 21.33
CA CYS A 84 -0.22 9.60 21.38
C CYS A 84 -0.27 10.53 22.60
N ASN A 85 0.29 10.08 23.73
CA ASN A 85 0.39 10.87 24.96
C ASN A 85 1.60 11.84 24.97
N ASP A 86 2.29 12.00 23.84
CA ASP A 86 3.48 12.85 23.66
C ASP A 86 4.64 12.52 24.63
N LEU A 87 4.74 11.27 25.11
CA LEU A 87 5.82 10.86 26.01
C LEU A 87 7.19 10.86 25.31
N GLU A 88 8.21 11.41 25.97
CA GLU A 88 9.57 11.50 25.41
C GLU A 88 10.25 10.13 25.25
N GLU A 89 9.90 9.17 26.11
CA GLU A 89 10.37 7.79 26.00
C GLU A 89 9.89 7.13 24.70
N ALA A 90 8.61 7.33 24.34
CA ALA A 90 8.05 6.80 23.10
C ALA A 90 8.74 7.38 21.85
N LYS A 91 9.06 8.68 21.87
CA LYS A 91 9.84 9.30 20.79
C LYS A 91 11.24 8.71 20.70
N SER A 92 11.85 8.41 21.83
CA SER A 92 13.16 7.77 21.87
C SER A 92 13.10 6.36 21.30
N TYR A 93 12.11 5.55 21.65
CA TYR A 93 11.89 4.24 21.01
C TYR A 93 11.70 4.34 19.49
N CYS A 94 10.90 5.30 19.01
CA CYS A 94 10.74 5.52 17.57
C CYS A 94 12.07 5.87 16.89
N ARG A 95 12.87 6.76 17.49
CA ARG A 95 14.19 7.15 16.96
C ARG A 95 15.15 5.96 16.94
N THR A 96 15.21 5.19 18.03
CA THR A 96 16.04 3.98 18.13
C THR A 96 15.67 2.96 17.06
N PHE A 97 14.38 2.69 16.86
CA PHE A 97 13.93 1.80 15.79
C PHE A 97 14.37 2.31 14.42
N LEU A 98 14.13 3.58 14.10
CA LEU A 98 14.43 4.13 12.78
C LEU A 98 15.93 4.17 12.49
N GLN A 99 16.76 4.48 13.49
CA GLN A 99 18.20 4.41 13.36
C GLN A 99 18.67 2.96 13.15
N SER A 100 18.21 2.02 13.97
CA SER A 100 18.50 0.59 13.83
C SER A 100 18.06 0.05 12.47
N TYR A 101 16.91 0.49 11.97
CA TYR A 101 16.40 0.11 10.65
C TYR A 101 17.35 0.52 9.53
N VAL A 102 17.97 1.70 9.63
CA VAL A 102 18.98 2.17 8.67
C VAL A 102 20.27 1.37 8.80
N GLU A 103 20.77 1.23 10.03
CA GLU A 103 22.06 0.57 10.32
C GLU A 103 22.06 -0.89 9.89
N ASN A 104 20.92 -1.58 10.02
CA ASN A 104 20.77 -3.00 9.69
C ASN A 104 20.15 -3.23 8.30
N SER A 105 20.13 -2.24 7.41
CA SER A 105 19.54 -2.36 6.07
C SER A 105 20.47 -2.94 4.99
N GLU A 106 21.51 -3.66 5.41
CA GLU A 106 22.44 -4.31 4.47
C GLU A 106 21.81 -5.57 3.88
N GLU A 107 21.79 -5.64 2.55
CA GLU A 107 21.33 -6.81 1.81
C GLU A 107 22.40 -7.21 0.77
N LEU A 108 22.49 -8.51 0.51
CA LEU A 108 23.37 -9.05 -0.52
C LEU A 108 22.75 -8.75 -1.89
N CYS A 109 23.36 -7.83 -2.64
CA CYS A 109 22.87 -7.33 -3.92
C CYS A 109 23.77 -7.81 -5.06
N PRO A 110 23.22 -8.18 -6.23
CA PRO A 110 24.04 -8.43 -7.40
C PRO A 110 24.82 -7.17 -7.80
N CYS A 111 26.10 -7.32 -8.17
CA CYS A 111 26.92 -6.22 -8.67
C CYS A 111 27.60 -6.58 -9.99
N LEU A 112 27.99 -5.55 -10.76
CA LEU A 112 28.63 -5.69 -12.07
C LEU A 112 30.17 -5.80 -11.96
N GLY A 113 30.67 -6.10 -10.76
CA GLY A 113 32.11 -6.20 -10.46
C GLY A 113 32.70 -7.56 -10.82
N LEU A 114 33.94 -7.82 -10.35
CA LEU A 114 34.54 -9.16 -10.41
C LEU A 114 33.81 -10.15 -9.49
N GLU A 115 33.18 -9.64 -8.44
CA GLU A 115 32.29 -10.39 -7.56
C GLU A 115 30.87 -10.33 -8.14
N GLU A 116 30.12 -11.43 -8.07
CA GLU A 116 28.73 -11.48 -8.54
C GLU A 116 27.77 -10.73 -7.60
N TYR A 117 28.13 -10.62 -6.32
CA TYR A 117 27.32 -10.01 -5.28
C TYR A 117 28.17 -9.17 -4.33
N GLU A 118 27.59 -8.07 -3.84
CA GLU A 118 28.17 -7.23 -2.80
C GLU A 118 27.14 -6.98 -1.69
N TRP A 119 27.60 -6.87 -0.44
CA TRP A 119 26.76 -6.38 0.64
C TRP A 119 26.59 -4.88 0.49
N LYS A 120 25.34 -4.43 0.36
CA LYS A 120 25.03 -3.02 0.17
C LYS A 120 23.89 -2.59 1.08
N ARG A 121 24.07 -1.42 1.70
CA ARG A 121 23.00 -0.76 2.44
C ARG A 121 21.90 -0.33 1.48
N THR A 122 20.69 -0.83 1.70
CA THR A 122 19.52 -0.55 0.86
C THR A 122 18.85 0.77 1.23
N VAL A 123 18.97 1.21 2.49
CA VAL A 123 18.47 2.53 2.92
C VAL A 123 19.60 3.56 2.83
N THR A 124 19.54 4.39 1.79
CA THR A 124 20.61 5.36 1.46
C THR A 124 20.19 6.82 1.59
N SER A 125 18.89 7.10 1.78
CA SER A 125 18.37 8.47 1.89
C SER A 125 17.40 8.67 3.06
N ALA A 126 17.36 9.89 3.57
CA ALA A 126 16.38 10.33 4.58
C ALA A 126 14.94 10.20 4.08
N VAL A 127 14.73 10.39 2.77
CA VAL A 127 13.42 10.24 2.12
C VAL A 127 12.90 8.82 2.24
N SER A 128 13.76 7.81 2.07
CA SER A 128 13.40 6.41 2.27
C SER A 128 12.93 6.15 3.70
N VAL A 129 13.63 6.70 4.70
CA VAL A 129 13.24 6.58 6.12
C VAL A 129 11.91 7.30 6.40
N LEU A 130 11.69 8.49 5.82
CA LEU A 130 10.41 9.20 5.93
C LEU A 130 9.25 8.38 5.35
N ASN A 131 9.47 7.65 4.26
CA ASN A 131 8.46 6.77 3.67
C ASN A 131 8.15 5.57 4.57
N VAL A 132 9.16 4.97 5.21
CA VAL A 132 8.98 3.94 6.23
C VAL A 132 8.18 4.50 7.41
N TRP A 133 8.56 5.67 7.92
CA TRP A 133 7.87 6.34 9.02
C TRP A 133 6.39 6.63 8.71
N ARG A 134 6.12 7.17 7.51
CA ARG A 134 4.76 7.42 7.02
C ARG A 134 3.95 6.12 6.94
N SER A 135 4.58 5.04 6.48
CA SER A 135 3.95 3.72 6.36
C SER A 135 3.59 3.13 7.73
N LEU A 136 4.49 3.25 8.69
CA LEU A 136 4.28 2.83 10.08
C LEU A 136 3.13 3.57 10.74
N ILE A 137 3.07 4.90 10.62
CA ILE A 137 1.95 5.69 11.16
C ILE A 137 0.62 5.23 10.53
N GLY A 138 0.60 4.99 9.21
CA GLY A 138 -0.60 4.50 8.55
C GLY A 138 -1.05 3.13 9.06
N MET A 139 -0.10 2.21 9.28
CA MET A 139 -0.40 0.88 9.83
C MET A 139 -0.88 0.97 11.28
N ALA A 140 -0.15 1.68 12.13
CA ALA A 140 -0.52 1.91 13.53
C ALA A 140 -1.89 2.56 13.67
N ASP A 141 -2.21 3.54 12.82
CA ASP A 141 -3.54 4.18 12.84
C ASP A 141 -4.65 3.19 12.51
N SER A 142 -4.43 2.33 11.50
CA SER A 142 -5.44 1.37 11.03
C SER A 142 -5.61 0.14 11.93
N ILE A 143 -4.55 -0.32 12.58
CA ILE A 143 -4.55 -1.58 13.34
C ILE A 143 -4.74 -1.31 14.84
N ILE A 144 -3.97 -0.38 15.39
CA ILE A 144 -3.86 -0.18 16.84
C ILE A 144 -4.76 0.95 17.33
N LEU A 145 -4.62 2.12 16.71
CA LEU A 145 -5.32 3.33 17.18
C LEU A 145 -6.79 3.34 16.81
N LEU A 146 -7.19 2.74 15.69
CA LEU A 146 -8.59 2.57 15.32
C LEU A 146 -9.38 1.83 16.39
N GLU A 147 -8.83 0.71 16.88
CA GLU A 147 -9.46 -0.06 17.94
C GLU A 147 -9.53 0.74 19.25
N ARG A 148 -8.47 1.48 19.59
CA ARG A 148 -8.48 2.36 20.77
C ARG A 148 -9.53 3.47 20.68
N ARG A 149 -9.75 4.05 19.50
CA ARG A 149 -10.82 5.04 19.25
C ARG A 149 -12.22 4.46 19.38
N ARG A 150 -12.40 3.16 19.11
CA ARG A 150 -13.68 2.46 19.32
C ARG A 150 -13.94 2.23 20.80
N GLN A 151 -12.89 1.88 21.56
CA GLN A 151 -12.96 1.66 23.01
C GLN A 151 -13.12 2.96 23.81
N ASP A 152 -12.50 4.06 23.37
CA ASP A 152 -12.62 5.39 23.97
C ASP A 152 -13.07 6.45 22.95
N PRO A 153 -14.38 6.49 22.63
CA PRO A 153 -14.93 7.44 21.67
C PRO A 153 -14.84 8.91 22.10
N LYS A 154 -14.63 9.19 23.39
CA LYS A 154 -14.58 10.57 23.92
C LYS A 154 -13.25 11.23 23.63
N ASN A 155 -12.15 10.47 23.61
CA ASN A 155 -10.82 10.98 23.35
C ASN A 155 -10.27 10.59 21.97
N LYS A 156 -11.13 10.47 20.95
CA LYS A 156 -10.74 10.05 19.59
C LYS A 156 -9.56 10.86 19.00
N SER A 157 -9.50 12.16 19.29
CA SER A 157 -8.43 13.04 18.82
C SER A 157 -7.07 12.72 19.42
N LEU A 158 -7.02 12.26 20.67
CA LEU A 158 -5.79 11.83 21.34
C LEU A 158 -5.22 10.58 20.66
N TRP A 159 -6.11 9.65 20.33
CA TRP A 159 -5.79 8.39 19.66
C TRP A 159 -5.68 8.55 18.13
N THR A 160 -5.28 9.71 17.63
CA THR A 160 -5.11 9.96 16.19
C THR A 160 -3.72 10.51 15.94
N LEU A 161 -2.92 9.78 15.18
CA LEU A 161 -1.63 10.25 14.68
C LEU A 161 -1.74 10.54 13.20
N LYS A 162 -1.29 11.72 12.78
CA LYS A 162 -1.24 12.09 11.37
C LYS A 162 0.19 12.38 10.99
N TYR A 163 0.64 11.75 9.92
CA TYR A 163 1.89 12.12 9.28
C TYR A 163 1.79 13.56 8.78
N VAL A 164 2.86 14.32 8.99
CA VAL A 164 3.01 15.69 8.53
C VAL A 164 4.36 15.79 7.86
N ASP A 165 4.40 16.30 6.62
CA ASP A 165 5.67 16.53 5.94
C ASP A 165 6.57 17.50 6.74
N PRO A 166 7.90 17.38 6.62
CA PRO A 166 8.84 18.26 7.30
C PRO A 166 8.52 19.73 6.98
N LYS A 167 8.27 20.53 8.03
CA LYS A 167 8.00 21.97 7.91
C LYS A 167 8.32 22.71 9.22
N PRO A 168 8.80 23.96 9.19
CA PRO A 168 9.32 24.64 10.39
C PRO A 168 8.32 24.80 11.55
N ASN A 169 7.02 24.88 11.23
CA ASN A 169 5.96 25.21 12.19
C ASN A 169 5.04 24.02 12.50
N GLY A 170 5.50 22.78 12.29
CA GLY A 170 4.72 21.61 12.67
C GLY A 170 4.64 21.45 14.19
N LYS A 171 3.66 20.66 14.65
CA LYS A 171 3.44 20.40 16.07
C LYS A 171 3.17 18.92 16.30
N GLY A 172 3.47 18.47 17.52
CA GLY A 172 3.16 17.13 18.00
C GLY A 172 4.30 16.11 17.85
N PRO A 173 4.11 14.92 18.43
CA PRO A 173 5.14 13.89 18.54
C PRO A 173 5.63 13.38 17.18
N VAL A 174 4.71 13.14 16.25
CA VAL A 174 5.03 12.70 14.89
C VAL A 174 5.90 13.73 14.17
N HIS A 175 5.58 15.02 14.31
CA HIS A 175 6.35 16.06 13.66
C HIS A 175 7.76 16.18 14.22
N LYS A 176 7.94 16.06 15.55
CA LYS A 176 9.27 16.05 16.19
C LYS A 176 10.14 14.93 15.63
N ILE A 177 9.58 13.72 15.49
CA ILE A 177 10.29 12.58 14.88
C ILE A 177 10.59 12.84 13.40
N THR A 178 9.62 13.35 12.64
CA THR A 178 9.81 13.70 11.22
C THR A 178 10.96 14.71 11.02
N MET A 179 11.03 15.75 11.86
CA MET A 179 12.12 16.74 11.80
C MET A 179 13.46 16.09 12.15
N TRP A 180 13.51 15.26 13.18
CA TRP A 180 14.73 14.52 13.54
C TRP A 180 15.22 13.60 12.41
N ILE A 181 14.32 12.89 11.70
CA ILE A 181 14.67 12.07 10.53
C ILE A 181 15.28 12.95 9.42
N TYR A 182 14.77 14.16 9.23
CA TYR A 182 15.20 15.04 8.14
C TYR A 182 16.50 15.79 8.46
N GLU A 183 16.65 16.26 9.69
CA GLU A 183 17.74 17.15 10.09
C GLU A 183 18.94 16.40 10.67
N GLU A 184 18.71 15.47 11.61
CA GLU A 184 19.77 14.88 12.44
C GLU A 184 20.18 13.47 11.99
N LEU A 185 19.20 12.60 11.67
CA LEU A 185 19.48 11.23 11.28
C LEU A 185 20.48 11.08 10.11
N PRO A 186 20.47 11.95 9.08
CA PRO A 186 21.42 11.85 7.98
C PRO A 186 22.87 12.05 8.43
N ASP A 187 23.09 12.95 9.38
CA ASP A 187 24.44 13.22 9.91
C ASP A 187 24.92 12.09 10.82
N ILE A 188 24.00 11.39 11.50
CA ILE A 188 24.31 10.23 12.35
C ILE A 188 24.68 9.00 11.52
N THR A 189 23.91 8.72 10.45
CA THR A 189 23.95 7.44 9.73
C THR A 189 24.62 7.52 8.35
N GLY A 190 25.00 8.73 7.92
CA GLY A 190 25.59 8.98 6.60
C GLY A 190 24.59 8.95 5.45
N LEU A 191 23.29 9.14 5.74
CA LEU A 191 22.27 9.17 4.68
C LEU A 191 22.38 10.44 3.85
N THR A 192 21.98 10.30 2.59
CA THR A 192 21.74 11.46 1.72
C THR A 192 20.41 12.14 2.08
N ARG A 193 20.39 13.47 2.04
CA ARG A 193 19.14 14.25 2.25
C ARG A 193 18.26 14.28 1.01
N GLU A 194 18.86 14.09 -0.15
CA GLU A 194 18.17 14.00 -1.44
C GLU A 194 17.90 12.55 -1.82
N GLN A 195 16.84 12.33 -2.58
CA GLN A 195 16.55 11.01 -3.12
C GLN A 195 17.43 10.75 -4.34
N GLN A 196 18.47 9.94 -4.17
CA GLN A 196 19.32 9.51 -5.28
C GLN A 196 18.68 8.31 -5.97
N PHE A 197 17.89 8.56 -7.01
CA PHE A 197 17.50 7.52 -7.96
C PHE A 197 18.42 7.61 -9.19
N ASP A 198 19.52 6.87 -9.18
CA ASP A 198 20.17 6.50 -10.44
C ASP A 198 19.42 5.29 -11.00
N LYS A 199 18.28 5.57 -11.64
CA LYS A 199 17.63 4.57 -12.49
C LYS A 199 18.50 4.41 -13.73
N MET A 200 19.45 3.47 -13.69
CA MET A 200 20.20 3.10 -14.88
C MET A 200 19.23 2.49 -15.90
N GLU A 201 19.11 3.14 -17.05
CA GLU A 201 18.33 2.63 -18.17
C GLU A 201 19.03 1.39 -18.73
N VAL A 202 18.30 0.28 -18.84
CA VAL A 202 18.79 -0.92 -19.52
C VAL A 202 18.98 -0.55 -20.98
N ILE A 203 20.24 -0.46 -21.42
CA ILE A 203 20.57 -0.19 -22.81
C ILE A 203 20.69 -1.49 -23.59
N ALA A 204 20.58 -1.43 -24.92
CA ALA A 204 20.57 -2.62 -25.77
C ALA A 204 21.80 -3.52 -25.57
N SER A 205 22.95 -2.96 -25.19
CA SER A 205 24.15 -3.72 -24.84
C SER A 205 23.98 -4.57 -23.59
N ASP A 206 23.22 -4.11 -22.59
CA ASP A 206 22.97 -4.85 -21.36
C ASP A 206 22.07 -6.07 -21.65
N ILE A 207 21.10 -5.90 -22.56
CA ILE A 207 20.24 -6.99 -23.04
C ILE A 207 21.07 -8.03 -23.81
N VAL A 208 21.93 -7.57 -24.72
CA VAL A 208 22.82 -8.47 -25.48
C VAL A 208 23.79 -9.19 -24.53
N LEU A 209 24.32 -8.48 -23.52
CA LEU A 209 25.18 -9.06 -22.50
C LEU A 209 24.43 -10.14 -21.72
N MET A 210 23.24 -9.84 -21.16
CA MET A 210 22.41 -10.84 -20.46
C MET A 210 22.12 -12.07 -21.33
N LEU A 211 21.71 -11.87 -22.58
CA LEU A 211 21.41 -12.98 -23.49
C LEU A 211 22.66 -13.79 -23.83
N SER A 212 23.80 -13.14 -24.01
CA SER A 212 25.08 -13.81 -24.28
C SER A 212 25.60 -14.59 -23.07
N THR A 213 25.46 -14.04 -21.86
CA THR A 213 25.81 -14.71 -20.61
C THR A 213 24.91 -15.90 -20.38
N LEU A 214 23.59 -15.75 -20.53
CA LEU A 214 22.63 -16.86 -20.47
C LEU A 214 22.97 -17.96 -21.47
N TRP A 215 23.28 -17.58 -22.72
CA TRP A 215 23.63 -18.52 -23.78
C TRP A 215 24.94 -19.27 -23.52
N THR A 216 25.90 -18.60 -22.89
CA THR A 216 27.22 -19.17 -22.56
C THR A 216 27.13 -20.09 -21.34
N CYS A 217 26.36 -19.71 -20.33
CA CYS A 217 26.12 -20.49 -19.11
C CYS A 217 25.10 -21.63 -19.28
N VAL A 218 24.46 -21.81 -20.44
CA VAL A 218 23.55 -22.95 -20.71
C VAL A 218 24.19 -24.30 -20.38
N LYS A 219 25.51 -24.42 -20.54
CA LYS A 219 26.25 -25.65 -20.25
C LYS A 219 26.40 -25.95 -18.76
N ASP A 220 26.27 -24.93 -17.92
CA ASP A 220 26.48 -24.99 -16.47
C ASP A 220 25.14 -25.01 -15.70
N ILE A 221 24.01 -24.85 -16.39
CA ILE A 221 22.66 -25.00 -15.83
C ILE A 221 22.26 -26.48 -15.94
N PRO A 222 22.20 -27.25 -14.84
CA PRO A 222 21.76 -28.64 -14.89
C PRO A 222 20.27 -28.68 -15.29
N TYR A 223 19.99 -29.07 -16.53
CA TYR A 223 18.65 -29.15 -17.08
C TYR A 223 18.22 -30.63 -17.18
N GLU A 224 17.22 -31.06 -16.41
CA GLU A 224 16.61 -32.38 -16.61
C GLU A 224 15.54 -32.34 -17.72
N PRO A 225 15.64 -33.18 -18.79
CA PRO A 225 14.74 -33.13 -19.94
C PRO A 225 13.33 -33.74 -19.72
N ARG A 226 12.57 -33.31 -18.69
CA ARG A 226 11.18 -33.81 -18.50
C ARG A 226 10.07 -32.78 -18.38
N GLU A 227 10.36 -31.49 -18.32
CA GLU A 227 9.30 -30.47 -18.11
C GLU A 227 8.98 -29.64 -19.36
N ARG A 228 9.36 -30.10 -20.57
CA ARG A 228 9.21 -29.29 -21.79
C ARG A 228 7.84 -29.34 -22.46
N THR A 229 6.84 -30.03 -21.91
CA THR A 229 5.51 -30.12 -22.55
C THR A 229 4.36 -30.05 -21.54
N LEU A 230 4.24 -28.94 -20.81
CA LEU A 230 2.96 -28.53 -20.25
C LEU A 230 2.78 -27.02 -20.46
N SER A 231 2.63 -26.62 -21.73
CA SER A 231 1.89 -25.40 -22.04
C SER A 231 0.39 -25.69 -21.85
N PRO A 232 -0.35 -24.95 -21.02
CA PRO A 232 -1.79 -25.12 -20.88
C PRO A 232 -2.48 -24.38 -22.03
N SER A 233 -2.48 -24.99 -23.22
CA SER A 233 -3.23 -24.47 -24.36
C SER A 233 -3.49 -25.59 -25.35
N SER A 234 -4.64 -26.25 -25.18
CA SER A 234 -5.56 -26.73 -26.22
C SER A 234 -6.44 -27.82 -25.64
N THR A 235 -7.47 -27.38 -24.91
CA THR A 235 -8.73 -28.11 -24.85
C THR A 235 -9.35 -27.99 -26.25
N GLU A 236 -9.41 -29.07 -27.00
CA GLU A 236 -10.58 -29.48 -27.80
C GLU A 236 -10.26 -30.59 -28.81
N LEU A 237 -11.20 -31.54 -28.82
CA LEU A 237 -11.72 -32.30 -29.96
C LEU A 237 -11.05 -33.63 -30.40
N ALA A 238 -11.93 -34.64 -30.36
CA ALA A 238 -11.99 -35.91 -31.09
C ALA A 238 -11.05 -37.05 -30.64
N ALA A 239 -11.43 -38.33 -30.66
CA ALA A 239 -12.67 -39.10 -30.79
C ALA A 239 -12.22 -40.58 -30.55
N GLY A 240 -12.96 -41.46 -29.88
CA GLY A 240 -14.06 -42.20 -30.50
C GLY A 240 -13.53 -43.32 -31.41
N GLY A 241 -13.50 -44.56 -30.90
CA GLY A 241 -13.12 -45.79 -31.63
C GLY A 241 -12.63 -46.89 -30.70
#